data_AF-A0A7J4I5H9-F1
#
_entry.id   AF-A0A7J4I5H9-F1
#
_cell.length_a   1.000
_cell.length_b   1.000
_cell.length_c   1.000
_cell.angle_alpha   90.00
_cell.angle_beta   90.00
_cell.angle_gamma   90.00
#
_symmetry.space_group_name_H-M   'P 1'
#
loop_
_entity.id
_entity.type
_entity.pdbx_description
1 polymer ?
#
loop_
_entity_poly.entity_id
_entity_poly.type
_entity_poly.pdbx_seq_one_letter_code
_entity_poly.pdbx_strand_id
1 'polypeptide(L)'
;MLKKKQDELSQHEASLRELEKHTRRDTDKLEDYENKLRKTIAHLREEKDSIARDYQKKKEGMFQQMQRDLVKETTELQRHKFDLQNDITNLQKSRTDIRAEMAPLEKRAAVLRAQAQPEYYAVEKARELLQQRQTELDGLRMDLESRKQQLETRERELQAKEQRHLLEEQDFMEEQGAWKHRVAEDQGQLKQLSEENQRLLIERESLSKSTFDYREQQFNAREDQLAQLEQTFQQEKDQLYGSLYEERDKLHKSVEAERQSLFGDLEKQKGILLNQLNDLEHQKRMIEHDLLEKKETVGDIGATEHLLEEKETEILRRIRDLEVDEDLLNGREEEVLTKIKDLEKSKNLLDEKEEELLGVLKAIDQKELALKTRDESFALRQNDLDEKENLLADKLQQATTLLDRVKTNEKLKVNTGALEARSFQLAEEVTQLACKKASLLKLSDLERGIDHLQSNKQKLIQELNNERDVLEQEINKLVAKTVDLEQVQKREQALEQKNEFVSRKEEALAQEYQRIQKELTFMEGDSLKTMATLAAQPKQKEMMQKALESESPGNLEIYDMIQQARDAILGKQYELARQIYTSIQFAYEQLDLDLSKKRQIYFDVLELKTDIELGSLA
;
A
#
# COMPACT_ATOMS: atom_id res chain seq x y z
N MET A 1 -8.46 -16.95 -162.51
CA MET A 1 -8.00 -17.04 -161.10
C MET A 1 -8.58 -15.97 -160.16
N LEU A 2 -9.01 -14.79 -160.63
CA LEU A 2 -9.58 -13.73 -159.77
C LEU A 2 -10.96 -14.06 -159.15
N LYS A 3 -11.89 -14.71 -159.89
CA LYS A 3 -13.27 -14.98 -159.40
C LYS A 3 -13.35 -16.01 -158.28
N LYS A 4 -12.53 -17.08 -158.32
CA LYS A 4 -12.44 -18.08 -157.25
C LYS A 4 -11.89 -17.48 -155.94
N LYS A 5 -10.90 -16.58 -156.05
CA LYS A 5 -10.42 -15.80 -154.90
C LYS A 5 -11.48 -14.85 -154.34
N GLN A 6 -12.41 -14.37 -155.17
CA GLN A 6 -13.48 -13.46 -154.74
C GLN A 6 -14.60 -14.21 -153.98
N ASP A 7 -14.99 -15.40 -154.43
CA ASP A 7 -15.97 -16.24 -153.71
C ASP A 7 -15.38 -16.80 -152.39
N GLU A 8 -14.09 -17.17 -152.38
CA GLU A 8 -13.34 -17.55 -151.17
C GLU A 8 -13.21 -16.35 -150.20
N LEU A 9 -13.02 -15.13 -150.71
CA LEU A 9 -13.04 -13.89 -149.93
C LEU A 9 -14.42 -13.65 -149.29
N SER A 10 -15.52 -13.82 -150.04
CA SER A 10 -16.87 -13.64 -149.48
C SER A 10 -17.27 -14.72 -148.48
N GLN A 11 -16.85 -15.97 -148.67
CA GLN A 11 -17.02 -17.01 -147.63
C GLN A 11 -16.16 -16.72 -146.39
N HIS A 12 -14.91 -16.28 -146.56
CA HIS A 12 -14.08 -15.83 -145.44
C HIS A 12 -14.68 -14.62 -144.73
N GLU A 13 -15.24 -13.65 -145.45
CA GLU A 13 -15.95 -12.51 -144.87
C GLU A 13 -17.22 -12.92 -144.11
N ALA A 14 -17.98 -13.90 -144.62
CA ALA A 14 -19.16 -14.42 -143.94
C ALA A 14 -18.78 -15.21 -142.67
N SER A 15 -17.76 -16.07 -142.74
CA SER A 15 -17.21 -16.76 -141.57
C SER A 15 -16.57 -15.79 -140.57
N LEU A 16 -15.90 -14.73 -141.04
CA LEU A 16 -15.38 -13.65 -140.19
C LEU A 16 -16.51 -12.91 -139.48
N ARG A 17 -17.63 -12.60 -140.16
CA ARG A 17 -18.81 -11.98 -139.54
C ARG A 17 -19.49 -12.89 -138.53
N GLU A 18 -19.59 -14.20 -138.79
CA GLU A 18 -20.11 -15.14 -137.80
C GLU A 18 -19.18 -15.30 -136.60
N LEU A 19 -17.87 -15.38 -136.86
CA LEU A 19 -16.85 -15.41 -135.81
C LEU A 19 -16.96 -14.13 -134.97
N GLU A 20 -16.96 -12.95 -135.58
CA GLU A 20 -17.17 -11.65 -134.92
C GLU A 20 -18.45 -11.63 -134.07
N LYS A 21 -19.55 -12.23 -134.55
CA LYS A 21 -20.80 -12.31 -133.80
C LYS A 21 -20.71 -13.27 -132.60
N HIS A 22 -19.99 -14.37 -132.73
CA HIS A 22 -19.67 -15.26 -131.60
C HIS A 22 -18.72 -14.57 -130.61
N THR A 23 -17.64 -13.96 -131.08
CA THR A 23 -16.70 -13.22 -130.24
C THR A 23 -17.41 -12.10 -129.49
N ARG A 24 -18.33 -11.36 -130.14
CA ARG A 24 -19.17 -10.33 -129.48
C ARG A 24 -20.05 -10.90 -128.38
N ARG A 25 -20.74 -12.02 -128.65
CA ARG A 25 -21.58 -12.68 -127.63
C ARG A 25 -20.77 -13.20 -126.45
N ASP A 26 -19.57 -13.70 -126.71
CA ASP A 26 -18.69 -14.19 -125.66
C ASP A 26 -18.06 -13.03 -124.89
N THR A 27 -17.73 -11.90 -125.53
CA THR A 27 -17.35 -10.66 -124.82
C THR A 27 -18.48 -10.12 -123.97
N ASP A 28 -19.73 -10.09 -124.46
CA ASP A 28 -20.87 -9.61 -123.66
C ASP A 28 -21.11 -10.51 -122.43
N LYS A 29 -20.96 -11.84 -122.59
CA LYS A 29 -21.04 -12.79 -121.46
C LYS A 29 -19.88 -12.59 -120.48
N LEU A 30 -18.66 -12.42 -120.99
CA LEU A 30 -17.49 -12.15 -120.16
C LEU A 30 -17.67 -10.83 -119.39
N GLU A 31 -18.24 -9.80 -120.01
CA GLU A 31 -18.54 -8.52 -119.38
C GLU A 31 -19.65 -8.67 -118.31
N ASP A 32 -20.69 -9.47 -118.55
CA ASP A 32 -21.70 -9.80 -117.53
C ASP A 32 -21.10 -10.61 -116.37
N TYR A 33 -20.22 -11.59 -116.64
CA TYR A 33 -19.49 -12.31 -115.60
C TYR A 33 -18.54 -11.39 -114.83
N GLU A 34 -17.84 -10.50 -115.50
CA GLU A 34 -16.95 -9.51 -114.88
C GLU A 34 -17.76 -8.57 -113.99
N ASN A 35 -18.91 -8.08 -114.45
CA ASN A 35 -19.81 -7.24 -113.66
C ASN A 35 -20.38 -7.98 -112.43
N LYS A 36 -20.73 -9.26 -112.56
CA LYS A 36 -21.14 -10.11 -111.43
C LYS A 36 -20.00 -10.29 -110.43
N LEU A 37 -18.79 -10.60 -110.90
CA LEU A 37 -17.60 -10.74 -110.06
C LEU A 37 -17.26 -9.43 -109.35
N ARG A 38 -17.33 -8.28 -110.04
CA ARG A 38 -17.14 -6.96 -109.44
C ARG A 38 -18.14 -6.70 -108.31
N LYS A 39 -19.43 -7.03 -108.52
CA LYS A 39 -20.45 -6.91 -107.46
C LYS A 39 -20.17 -7.85 -106.28
N THR A 40 -19.78 -9.10 -106.52
CA THR A 40 -19.43 -10.04 -105.45
C THR A 40 -18.20 -9.58 -104.67
N ILE A 41 -17.16 -9.09 -105.37
CA ILE A 41 -15.95 -8.53 -104.73
C ILE A 41 -16.29 -7.30 -103.88
N ALA A 42 -17.16 -6.41 -104.38
CA ALA A 42 -17.61 -5.25 -103.62
C ALA A 42 -18.36 -5.67 -102.34
N HIS A 43 -19.29 -6.63 -102.44
CA HIS A 43 -20.03 -7.14 -101.29
C HIS A 43 -19.11 -7.82 -100.25
N LEU A 44 -18.18 -8.67 -100.69
CA LEU A 44 -17.20 -9.30 -99.80
C LEU A 44 -16.27 -8.29 -99.11
N ARG A 45 -15.94 -7.18 -99.77
CA ARG A 45 -15.19 -6.08 -99.14
C ARG A 45 -16.02 -5.39 -98.07
N GLU A 46 -17.29 -5.10 -98.34
CA GLU A 46 -18.21 -4.53 -97.36
C GLU A 46 -18.41 -5.45 -96.14
N GLU A 47 -18.58 -6.75 -96.36
CA GLU A 47 -18.68 -7.74 -95.27
C GLU A 47 -17.39 -7.80 -94.45
N LYS A 48 -16.24 -7.86 -95.12
CA LYS A 48 -14.93 -7.82 -94.43
C LYS A 48 -14.79 -6.57 -93.57
N ASP A 49 -15.18 -5.41 -94.10
CA ASP A 49 -15.10 -4.13 -93.39
C ASP A 49 -16.14 -4.04 -92.25
N SER A 50 -17.30 -4.69 -92.39
CA SER A 50 -18.27 -4.83 -91.30
C SER A 50 -17.71 -5.71 -90.18
N ILE A 51 -17.18 -6.89 -90.52
CA ILE A 51 -16.59 -7.83 -89.56
C ILE A 51 -15.40 -7.19 -88.84
N ALA A 52 -14.55 -6.46 -89.56
CA ALA A 52 -13.43 -5.74 -88.96
C ALA A 52 -13.92 -4.66 -87.96
N ARG A 53 -14.96 -3.91 -88.30
CA ARG A 53 -15.57 -2.91 -87.40
C ARG A 53 -16.20 -3.56 -86.17
N ASP A 54 -16.94 -4.64 -86.34
CA ASP A 54 -17.59 -5.36 -85.23
C ASP A 54 -16.55 -6.00 -84.30
N TYR A 55 -15.51 -6.61 -84.87
CA TYR A 55 -14.38 -7.14 -84.10
C TYR A 55 -13.69 -6.04 -83.30
N GLN A 56 -13.38 -4.91 -83.93
CA GLN A 56 -12.72 -3.79 -83.27
C GLN A 56 -13.60 -3.23 -82.15
N LYS A 57 -14.90 -3.03 -82.41
CA LYS A 57 -15.86 -2.53 -81.42
C LYS A 57 -16.00 -3.49 -80.23
N LYS A 58 -16.03 -4.80 -80.48
CA LYS A 58 -16.11 -5.82 -79.42
C LYS A 58 -14.82 -5.89 -78.60
N LYS A 59 -13.66 -5.82 -79.27
CA LYS A 59 -12.34 -5.77 -78.61
C LYS A 59 -12.21 -4.53 -77.72
N GLU A 60 -12.55 -3.36 -78.25
CA GLU A 60 -12.55 -2.09 -77.51
C GLU A 60 -13.52 -2.15 -76.33
N GLY A 61 -14.73 -2.67 -76.53
CA GLY A 61 -15.75 -2.82 -75.49
C GLY A 61 -15.29 -3.73 -74.35
N MET A 62 -14.72 -4.89 -74.66
CA MET A 62 -14.17 -5.79 -73.63
C MET A 62 -12.98 -5.16 -72.90
N PHE A 63 -12.11 -4.45 -73.61
CA PHE A 63 -10.96 -3.79 -73.01
C PHE A 63 -11.40 -2.66 -72.06
N GLN A 64 -12.36 -1.83 -72.46
CA GLN A 64 -12.93 -0.79 -71.61
C GLN A 64 -13.68 -1.36 -70.40
N GLN A 65 -14.38 -2.49 -70.58
CA GLN A 65 -15.06 -3.18 -69.48
C GLN A 65 -14.04 -3.70 -68.46
N MET A 66 -13.00 -4.40 -68.94
CA MET A 66 -11.91 -4.89 -68.10
C MET A 66 -11.19 -3.76 -67.38
N GLN A 67 -10.92 -2.63 -68.05
CA GLN A 67 -10.34 -1.45 -67.40
C GLN A 67 -11.24 -0.90 -66.29
N ARG A 68 -12.56 -0.83 -66.53
CA ARG A 68 -13.52 -0.37 -65.52
C ARG A 68 -13.58 -1.31 -64.31
N ASP A 69 -13.60 -2.61 -64.56
CA ASP A 69 -13.65 -3.62 -63.49
C ASP A 69 -12.34 -3.60 -62.68
N LEU A 70 -11.19 -3.46 -63.34
CA LEU A 70 -9.89 -3.32 -62.67
C LEU A 70 -9.82 -2.05 -61.80
N VAL A 71 -10.36 -0.93 -62.28
CA VAL A 71 -10.46 0.32 -61.50
C VAL A 71 -11.36 0.14 -60.29
N LYS A 72 -12.53 -0.49 -60.44
CA LYS A 72 -13.40 -0.79 -59.29
C LYS A 72 -12.69 -1.64 -58.25
N GLU A 73 -12.08 -2.74 -58.67
CA GLU A 73 -11.37 -3.68 -57.79
C GLU A 73 -10.19 -2.99 -57.08
N THR A 74 -9.41 -2.18 -57.78
CA THR A 74 -8.34 -1.39 -57.15
C THR A 74 -8.87 -0.37 -56.14
N THR A 75 -9.99 0.30 -56.41
CA THR A 75 -10.59 1.21 -55.42
C THR A 75 -11.14 0.49 -54.19
N GLU A 76 -11.72 -0.70 -54.37
CA GLU A 76 -12.21 -1.54 -53.26
C GLU A 76 -11.04 -2.06 -52.42
N LEU A 77 -9.96 -2.52 -53.06
CA LEU A 77 -8.74 -2.93 -52.37
C LEU A 77 -8.10 -1.78 -51.60
N GLN A 78 -8.11 -0.56 -52.15
CA GLN A 78 -7.63 0.62 -51.44
C GLN A 78 -8.48 0.95 -50.21
N ARG A 79 -9.81 0.82 -50.30
CA ARG A 79 -10.70 0.98 -49.14
C ARG A 79 -10.44 -0.08 -48.08
N HIS A 80 -10.39 -1.36 -48.46
CA HIS A 80 -10.06 -2.44 -47.52
C HIS A 80 -8.70 -2.25 -46.86
N LYS A 81 -7.69 -1.80 -47.61
CA LYS A 81 -6.37 -1.48 -47.04
C LYS A 81 -6.46 -0.37 -45.99
N PHE A 82 -7.24 0.67 -46.27
CA PHE A 82 -7.45 1.77 -45.33
C PHE A 82 -8.18 1.33 -44.06
N ASP A 83 -9.24 0.54 -44.20
CA ASP A 83 -10.01 -0.01 -43.07
C ASP A 83 -9.13 -0.91 -42.20
N LEU A 84 -8.35 -1.81 -42.82
CA LEU A 84 -7.38 -2.65 -42.09
C LEU A 84 -6.32 -1.83 -41.38
N GLN A 85 -5.83 -0.74 -41.99
CA GLN A 85 -4.90 0.15 -41.30
C GLN A 85 -5.54 0.80 -40.08
N ASN A 86 -6.78 1.28 -40.20
CA ASN A 86 -7.52 1.84 -39.06
C ASN A 86 -7.69 0.81 -37.94
N ASP A 87 -8.08 -0.42 -38.28
CA ASP A 87 -8.23 -1.51 -37.31
C ASP A 87 -6.90 -1.83 -36.60
N ILE A 88 -5.78 -1.85 -37.34
CA ILE A 88 -4.44 -2.02 -36.75
C ILE A 88 -4.14 -0.90 -35.75
N THR A 89 -4.40 0.36 -36.11
CA THR A 89 -4.17 1.49 -35.18
C THR A 89 -5.06 1.40 -33.94
N ASN A 90 -6.33 1.02 -34.11
CA ASN A 90 -7.27 0.85 -33.00
C ASN A 90 -6.86 -0.27 -32.06
N LEU A 91 -6.41 -1.41 -32.59
CA LEU A 91 -5.90 -2.53 -31.80
C LEU A 91 -4.60 -2.17 -31.08
N GLN A 92 -3.70 -1.41 -31.72
CA GLN A 92 -2.49 -0.91 -31.07
C GLN A 92 -2.83 0.01 -29.88
N LYS A 93 -3.81 0.89 -30.06
CA LYS A 93 -4.29 1.78 -28.99
C LYS A 93 -4.93 1.00 -27.85
N SER A 94 -5.82 0.05 -28.15
CA SER A 94 -6.42 -0.83 -27.13
C SER A 94 -5.36 -1.63 -26.37
N ARG A 95 -4.33 -2.13 -27.07
CA ARG A 95 -3.20 -2.82 -26.42
C ARG A 95 -2.41 -1.89 -25.49
N THR A 96 -2.19 -0.63 -25.86
CA THR A 96 -1.50 0.33 -24.96
C THR A 96 -2.35 0.66 -23.76
N ASP A 97 -3.67 0.83 -23.94
CA ASP A 97 -4.61 1.13 -22.86
C ASP A 97 -4.68 -0.03 -21.85
N ILE A 98 -4.82 -1.27 -22.33
CA ILE A 98 -4.78 -2.48 -21.47
C ILE A 98 -3.46 -2.56 -20.70
N ARG A 99 -2.33 -2.24 -21.35
CA ARG A 99 -1.03 -2.26 -20.69
C ARG A 99 -0.92 -1.19 -19.60
N ALA A 100 -1.50 -0.02 -19.84
CA ALA A 100 -1.59 1.05 -18.86
C ALA A 100 -2.50 0.69 -17.67
N GLU A 101 -3.59 -0.06 -17.90
CA GLU A 101 -4.45 -0.59 -16.83
C GLU A 101 -3.80 -1.74 -16.04
N MET A 102 -2.99 -2.58 -16.68
CA MET A 102 -2.29 -3.69 -16.02
C MET A 102 -1.17 -3.24 -15.07
N ALA A 103 -0.44 -2.17 -15.42
CA ALA A 103 0.66 -1.66 -14.59
C ALA A 103 0.28 -1.31 -13.13
N PRO A 104 -0.81 -0.57 -12.84
CA PRO A 104 -1.23 -0.32 -11.46
C PRO A 104 -1.75 -1.57 -10.76
N LEU A 105 -2.36 -2.52 -11.49
CA LEU A 105 -2.80 -3.80 -10.92
C LEU A 105 -1.62 -4.67 -10.50
N GLU A 106 -0.56 -4.73 -11.30
CA GLU A 106 0.69 -5.43 -10.96
C GLU A 106 1.36 -4.80 -9.74
N LYS A 107 1.43 -3.45 -9.68
CA LYS A 107 1.92 -2.74 -8.50
C LYS A 107 1.08 -3.05 -7.27
N ARG A 108 -0.24 -3.03 -7.38
CA ARG A 108 -1.16 -3.36 -6.28
C ARG A 108 -1.00 -4.81 -5.82
N ALA A 109 -0.83 -5.75 -6.73
CA ALA A 109 -0.57 -7.15 -6.42
C ALA A 109 0.79 -7.34 -5.71
N ALA A 110 1.83 -6.60 -6.12
CA ALA A 110 3.12 -6.61 -5.45
C ALA A 110 3.03 -6.06 -4.02
N VAL A 111 2.30 -4.94 -3.82
CA VAL A 111 2.06 -4.37 -2.49
C VAL A 111 1.29 -5.35 -1.60
N LEU A 112 0.22 -5.98 -2.11
CA LEU A 112 -0.54 -6.98 -1.36
C LEU A 112 0.30 -8.19 -0.97
N ARG A 113 1.19 -8.66 -1.86
CA ARG A 113 2.14 -9.74 -1.52
C ARG A 113 3.15 -9.29 -0.45
N ALA A 114 3.66 -8.07 -0.53
CA ALA A 114 4.57 -7.53 0.46
C ALA A 114 3.90 -7.34 1.83
N GLN A 115 2.61 -7.00 1.86
CA GLN A 115 1.81 -6.91 3.08
C GLN A 115 1.46 -8.29 3.67
N ALA A 116 1.18 -9.28 2.83
CA ALA A 116 0.85 -10.63 3.28
C ALA A 116 2.05 -11.43 3.80
N GLN A 117 3.28 -11.10 3.37
CA GLN A 117 4.52 -11.74 3.83
C GLN A 117 4.74 -11.69 5.36
N PRO A 118 4.71 -10.52 6.02
CA PRO A 118 4.85 -10.44 7.48
C PRO A 118 3.68 -11.10 8.21
N GLU A 119 2.45 -11.02 7.68
CA GLU A 119 1.30 -11.73 8.25
C GLU A 119 1.48 -13.25 8.19
N TYR A 120 1.97 -13.78 7.06
CA TYR A 120 2.29 -15.20 6.91
C TYR A 120 3.34 -15.65 7.94
N TYR A 121 4.43 -14.88 8.08
CA TYR A 121 5.49 -15.19 9.06
C TYR A 121 4.98 -15.11 10.51
N ALA A 122 4.12 -14.13 10.82
CA ALA A 122 3.50 -14.01 12.14
C ALA A 122 2.57 -15.20 12.44
N VAL A 123 1.79 -15.67 11.46
CA VAL A 123 0.93 -16.85 11.59
C VAL A 123 1.76 -18.12 11.76
N GLU A 124 2.87 -18.26 11.05
CA GLU A 124 3.77 -19.40 11.17
C GLU A 124 4.43 -19.46 12.55
N LYS A 125 4.94 -18.33 13.05
CA LYS A 125 5.47 -18.21 14.41
C LYS A 125 4.40 -18.47 15.48
N ALA A 126 3.16 -18.02 15.27
CA ALA A 126 2.04 -18.32 16.17
C ALA A 126 1.69 -19.81 16.18
N ARG A 127 1.78 -20.50 15.04
CA ARG A 127 1.61 -21.96 14.96
C ARG A 127 2.70 -22.70 15.72
N GLU A 128 3.95 -22.29 15.58
CA GLU A 128 5.06 -22.88 16.33
C GLU A 128 4.88 -22.73 17.84
N LEU A 129 4.49 -21.53 18.30
CA LEU A 129 4.15 -21.26 19.70
C LEU A 129 2.99 -22.13 20.19
N LEU A 130 1.92 -22.26 19.40
CA LEU A 130 0.80 -23.14 19.75
C LEU A 130 1.24 -24.61 19.85
N GLN A 131 2.12 -25.06 18.95
CA GLN A 131 2.64 -26.42 18.98
C GLN A 131 3.51 -26.67 20.22
N GLN A 132 4.36 -25.71 20.60
CA GLN A 132 5.14 -25.76 21.85
C GLN A 132 4.22 -25.81 23.07
N ARG A 133 3.21 -24.95 23.15
CA ARG A 133 2.22 -24.97 24.24
C ARG A 133 1.46 -26.28 24.30
N GLN A 134 1.12 -26.88 23.16
CA GLN A 134 0.48 -28.18 23.11
C GLN A 134 1.38 -29.27 23.73
N THR A 135 2.68 -29.27 23.38
CA THR A 135 3.64 -30.22 23.97
C THR A 135 3.85 -30.01 25.47
N GLU A 136 3.86 -28.77 25.95
CA GLU A 136 3.91 -28.46 27.38
C GLU A 136 2.67 -28.98 28.12
N LEU A 137 1.48 -28.76 27.55
CA LEU A 137 0.22 -29.25 28.12
C LEU A 137 0.17 -30.77 28.17
N ASP A 138 0.67 -31.46 27.14
CA ASP A 138 0.76 -32.91 27.13
C ASP A 138 1.73 -33.43 28.20
N GLY A 139 2.88 -32.74 28.40
CA GLY A 139 3.79 -33.03 29.51
C GLY A 139 3.14 -32.87 30.88
N LEU A 140 2.45 -31.74 31.11
CA LEU A 140 1.73 -31.50 32.37
C LEU A 140 0.60 -32.52 32.62
N ARG A 141 -0.07 -32.98 31.56
CA ARG A 141 -1.07 -34.05 31.67
C ARG A 141 -0.45 -35.38 32.10
N MET A 142 0.71 -35.73 31.54
CA MET A 142 1.43 -36.93 31.95
C MET A 142 1.88 -36.85 33.42
N ASP A 143 2.38 -35.70 33.86
CA ASP A 143 2.77 -35.48 35.25
C ASP A 143 1.58 -35.55 36.22
N LEU A 144 0.45 -34.94 35.85
CA LEU A 144 -0.79 -35.02 36.63
C LEU A 144 -1.29 -36.45 36.75
N GLU A 145 -1.26 -37.23 35.66
CA GLU A 145 -1.68 -38.62 35.67
C GLU A 145 -0.74 -39.48 36.54
N SER A 146 0.58 -39.25 36.45
CA SER A 146 1.57 -39.89 37.33
C SER A 146 1.29 -39.59 38.80
N ARG A 147 1.02 -38.32 39.13
CA ARG A 147 0.74 -37.90 40.51
C ARG A 147 -0.58 -38.44 41.03
N LYS A 148 -1.60 -38.54 40.17
CA LYS A 148 -2.87 -39.19 40.50
C LYS A 148 -2.67 -40.66 40.83
N GLN A 149 -1.89 -41.39 40.03
CA GLN A 149 -1.56 -42.79 40.32
C GLN A 149 -0.81 -42.95 41.65
N GLN A 150 0.14 -42.05 41.95
CA GLN A 150 0.85 -42.05 43.24
C GLN A 150 -0.11 -41.82 44.42
N LEU A 151 -1.06 -40.89 44.29
CA LEU A 151 -2.08 -40.64 45.32
C LEU A 151 -3.00 -41.84 45.50
N GLU A 152 -3.47 -42.46 44.43
CA GLU A 152 -4.28 -43.68 44.49
C GLU A 152 -3.53 -44.84 45.17
N THR A 153 -2.23 -45.00 44.89
CA THR A 153 -1.42 -46.02 45.60
C THR A 153 -1.30 -45.73 47.09
N ARG A 154 -1.08 -44.46 47.46
CA ARG A 154 -0.95 -44.05 48.85
C ARG A 154 -2.27 -44.16 49.62
N GLU A 155 -3.39 -43.88 48.96
CA GLU A 155 -4.72 -44.07 49.54
C GLU A 155 -5.00 -45.54 49.84
N ARG A 156 -4.66 -46.45 48.90
CA ARG A 156 -4.76 -47.91 49.14
C ARG A 156 -3.87 -48.36 50.29
N GLU A 157 -2.65 -47.84 50.40
CA GLU A 157 -1.75 -48.15 51.51
C GLU A 157 -2.29 -47.68 52.86
N LEU A 158 -2.88 -46.48 52.91
CA LEU A 158 -3.50 -45.95 54.14
C LEU A 158 -4.72 -46.79 54.54
N GLN A 159 -5.61 -47.12 53.60
CA GLN A 159 -6.75 -48.00 53.88
C GLN A 159 -6.30 -49.38 54.39
N ALA A 160 -5.23 -49.94 53.82
CA ALA A 160 -4.67 -51.20 54.30
C ALA A 160 -4.09 -51.08 55.73
N LYS A 161 -3.48 -49.95 56.08
CA LYS A 161 -2.99 -49.69 57.45
C LYS A 161 -4.14 -49.52 58.43
N GLU A 162 -5.19 -48.79 58.06
CA GLU A 162 -6.39 -48.64 58.91
C GLU A 162 -7.06 -49.99 59.20
N GLN A 163 -7.20 -50.85 58.18
CA GLN A 163 -7.74 -52.20 58.37
C GLN A 163 -6.86 -53.04 59.32
N ARG A 164 -5.53 -52.92 59.22
CA ARG A 164 -4.62 -53.61 60.15
C ARG A 164 -4.76 -53.11 61.57
N HIS A 165 -4.85 -51.80 61.79
CA HIS A 165 -5.05 -51.25 63.14
C HIS A 165 -6.39 -51.68 63.75
N LEU A 166 -7.47 -51.75 62.96
CA LEU A 166 -8.75 -52.27 63.43
C LEU A 166 -8.67 -53.74 63.87
N LEU A 167 -7.91 -54.56 63.14
CA LEU A 167 -7.64 -55.95 63.52
C LEU A 167 -6.80 -56.03 64.80
N GLU A 168 -5.73 -55.25 64.91
CA GLU A 168 -4.88 -55.17 66.11
C GLU A 168 -5.68 -54.70 67.35
N GLU A 169 -6.60 -53.75 67.20
CA GLU A 169 -7.50 -53.32 68.27
C GLU A 169 -8.47 -54.43 68.69
N GLN A 170 -9.01 -55.20 67.74
CA GLN A 170 -9.86 -56.36 68.05
C GLN A 170 -9.08 -57.42 68.84
N ASP A 171 -7.89 -57.80 68.35
CA ASP A 171 -7.01 -58.76 69.02
C ASP A 171 -6.66 -58.30 70.45
N PHE A 172 -6.34 -57.02 70.63
CA PHE A 172 -6.06 -56.43 71.95
C PHE A 172 -7.28 -56.49 72.89
N MET A 173 -8.47 -56.21 72.38
CA MET A 173 -9.71 -56.29 73.17
C MET A 173 -10.04 -57.73 73.59
N GLU A 174 -9.81 -58.70 72.72
CA GLU A 174 -9.95 -60.13 73.04
C GLU A 174 -8.95 -60.57 74.11
N GLU A 175 -7.68 -60.17 73.99
CA GLU A 175 -6.65 -60.43 75.01
C GLU A 175 -7.01 -59.81 76.36
N GLN A 176 -7.49 -58.57 76.37
CA GLN A 176 -7.92 -57.89 77.60
C GLN A 176 -9.11 -58.62 78.26
N GLY A 177 -10.05 -59.12 77.46
CA GLY A 177 -11.16 -59.97 77.93
C GLY A 177 -10.67 -61.27 78.57
N ALA A 178 -9.73 -61.95 77.93
CA ALA A 178 -9.12 -63.18 78.44
C ALA A 178 -8.35 -62.95 79.75
N TRP A 179 -7.66 -61.81 79.89
CA TRP A 179 -7.00 -61.42 81.13
C TRP A 179 -7.99 -61.17 82.27
N LYS A 180 -9.08 -60.43 82.01
CA LYS A 180 -10.12 -60.18 83.02
C LYS A 180 -10.75 -61.49 83.52
N HIS A 181 -10.99 -62.45 82.62
CA HIS A 181 -11.51 -63.76 83.01
C HIS A 181 -10.53 -64.52 83.92
N ARG A 182 -9.24 -64.57 83.56
CA ARG A 182 -8.20 -65.21 84.39
C ARG A 182 -8.09 -64.57 85.77
N VAL A 183 -8.08 -63.24 85.85
CA VAL A 183 -8.03 -62.53 87.13
C VAL A 183 -9.26 -62.83 88.00
N ALA A 184 -10.46 -62.91 87.41
CA ALA A 184 -11.67 -63.26 88.15
C ALA A 184 -11.64 -64.71 88.66
N GLU A 185 -11.08 -65.63 87.89
CA GLU A 185 -10.88 -67.03 88.27
C GLU A 185 -9.90 -67.15 89.44
N ASP A 186 -8.74 -66.49 89.35
CA ASP A 186 -7.73 -66.45 90.40
C ASP A 186 -8.28 -65.83 91.70
N GLN A 187 -9.07 -64.74 91.60
CA GLN A 187 -9.74 -64.13 92.76
C GLN A 187 -10.75 -65.09 93.41
N GLY A 188 -11.46 -65.90 92.62
CA GLY A 188 -12.35 -66.94 93.11
C GLY A 188 -11.60 -68.01 93.91
N GLN A 189 -10.47 -68.48 93.40
CA GLN A 189 -9.60 -69.45 94.08
C GLN A 189 -9.03 -68.87 95.39
N LEU A 190 -8.59 -67.62 95.37
CA LEU A 190 -8.00 -66.95 96.54
C LEU A 190 -9.02 -66.78 97.68
N LYS A 191 -10.28 -66.53 97.33
CA LYS A 191 -11.38 -66.43 98.31
C LYS A 191 -11.66 -67.78 98.98
N GLN A 192 -11.64 -68.88 98.22
CA GLN A 192 -11.80 -70.23 98.77
C GLN A 192 -10.67 -70.57 99.76
N LEU A 193 -9.42 -70.29 99.39
CA LEU A 193 -8.26 -70.51 100.26
C LEU A 193 -8.30 -69.65 101.54
N SER A 194 -8.81 -68.42 101.45
CA SER A 194 -8.98 -67.54 102.61
C SER A 194 -10.01 -68.09 103.61
N GLU A 195 -11.15 -68.59 103.12
CA GLU A 195 -12.19 -69.20 103.95
C GLU A 195 -11.69 -70.48 104.63
N GLU A 196 -10.88 -71.28 103.93
CA GLU A 196 -10.23 -72.48 104.48
C GLU A 196 -9.23 -72.13 105.60
N ASN A 197 -8.41 -71.10 105.40
CA ASN A 197 -7.48 -70.61 106.43
C ASN A 197 -8.18 -70.10 107.69
N GLN A 198 -9.31 -69.40 107.55
CA GLN A 198 -10.09 -68.96 108.72
C GLN A 198 -10.64 -70.15 109.53
N ARG A 199 -11.04 -71.25 108.87
CA ARG A 199 -11.45 -72.48 109.57
C ARG A 199 -10.31 -73.08 110.38
N LEU A 200 -9.12 -73.17 109.78
CA LEU A 200 -7.92 -73.67 110.47
C LEU A 200 -7.51 -72.79 111.65
N LEU A 201 -7.73 -71.47 111.56
CA LEU A 201 -7.46 -70.54 112.66
C LEU A 201 -8.39 -70.78 113.86
N ILE A 202 -9.67 -71.01 113.61
CA ILE A 202 -10.68 -71.32 114.66
C ILE A 202 -10.36 -72.67 115.32
N GLU A 203 -9.88 -73.65 114.55
CA GLU A 203 -9.43 -74.95 115.07
C GLU A 203 -8.20 -74.79 115.99
N ARG A 204 -7.25 -73.93 115.59
CA ARG A 204 -6.06 -73.60 116.39
C ARG A 204 -6.40 -72.86 117.68
N GLU A 205 -7.37 -71.95 117.67
CA GLU A 205 -7.79 -71.19 118.86
C GLU A 205 -8.56 -72.05 119.89
N SER A 206 -9.18 -73.16 119.45
CA SER A 206 -9.85 -74.11 120.35
C SER A 206 -8.90 -74.96 121.19
N LEU A 207 -7.64 -75.09 120.77
CA LEU A 207 -6.62 -75.95 121.40
C LEU A 207 -5.74 -75.24 122.44
N SER A 208 -5.95 -73.95 122.71
CA SER A 208 -5.04 -73.16 123.56
C SER A 208 -5.70 -72.59 124.83
N LYS A 209 -6.18 -73.48 125.71
CA LYS A 209 -6.55 -73.18 127.11
C LYS A 209 -6.12 -74.31 128.05
N SER A 210 -4.86 -74.29 128.54
CA SER A 210 -4.49 -74.90 129.84
C SER A 210 -3.05 -74.56 130.24
N THR A 211 -2.98 -73.49 131.04
CA THR A 211 -2.04 -73.17 132.15
C THR A 211 -0.80 -74.02 132.45
N PHE A 212 0.32 -73.27 132.53
CA PHE A 212 1.16 -73.08 133.75
C PHE A 212 2.49 -73.83 133.92
N ASP A 213 3.02 -74.50 132.89
CA ASP A 213 4.45 -74.87 132.83
C ASP A 213 5.23 -74.02 131.81
N TYR A 214 4.77 -72.78 131.61
CA TYR A 214 5.11 -71.87 130.49
C TYR A 214 6.21 -70.82 130.81
N ARG A 215 7.01 -70.94 131.88
CA ARG A 215 7.98 -69.85 132.21
C ARG A 215 9.44 -70.25 132.31
N GLU A 216 9.76 -71.53 132.21
CA GLU A 216 11.16 -72.00 132.19
C GLU A 216 11.58 -72.55 130.81
N GLN A 217 10.64 -73.08 130.02
CA GLN A 217 10.83 -73.33 128.57
C GLN A 217 10.88 -72.03 127.73
N GLN A 218 10.43 -70.89 128.27
CA GLN A 218 10.41 -69.60 127.57
C GLN A 218 11.80 -69.01 127.31
N PHE A 219 12.84 -69.41 128.04
CA PHE A 219 14.16 -68.80 127.87
C PHE A 219 14.90 -69.41 126.67
N ASN A 220 14.91 -70.74 126.56
CA ASN A 220 15.47 -71.43 125.37
C ASN A 220 14.58 -71.23 124.13
N ALA A 221 13.25 -71.21 124.29
CA ALA A 221 12.35 -70.87 123.18
C ALA A 221 12.49 -69.43 122.70
N ARG A 222 12.90 -68.48 123.56
CA ARG A 222 13.20 -67.09 123.14
C ARG A 222 14.53 -66.97 122.41
N GLU A 223 15.51 -67.81 122.75
CA GLU A 223 16.79 -67.87 122.05
C GLU A 223 16.61 -68.54 120.66
N ASP A 224 15.82 -69.61 120.59
CA ASP A 224 15.39 -70.21 119.31
C ASP A 224 14.51 -69.26 118.49
N GLN A 225 13.64 -68.46 119.13
CA GLN A 225 12.87 -67.41 118.45
C GLN A 225 13.74 -66.27 117.95
N LEU A 226 14.79 -65.89 118.67
CA LEU A 226 15.76 -64.88 118.23
C LEU A 226 16.58 -65.38 117.04
N ALA A 227 17.02 -66.65 117.07
CA ALA A 227 17.68 -67.27 115.93
C ALA A 227 16.74 -67.41 114.71
N GLN A 228 15.47 -67.75 114.93
CA GLN A 228 14.44 -67.73 113.88
C GLN A 228 14.19 -66.31 113.35
N LEU A 229 14.16 -65.29 114.22
CA LEU A 229 13.99 -63.89 113.82
C LEU A 229 15.18 -63.37 113.02
N GLU A 230 16.42 -63.71 113.40
CA GLU A 230 17.61 -63.39 112.62
C GLU A 230 17.60 -64.13 111.27
N GLN A 231 17.17 -65.40 111.24
CA GLN A 231 17.01 -66.15 110.00
C GLN A 231 15.92 -65.56 109.10
N THR A 232 14.77 -65.18 109.64
CA THR A 232 13.70 -64.54 108.86
C THR A 232 14.09 -63.15 108.41
N PHE A 233 14.79 -62.37 109.24
CA PHE A 233 15.29 -61.05 108.86
C PHE A 233 16.33 -61.16 107.74
N GLN A 234 17.21 -62.16 107.80
CA GLN A 234 18.18 -62.42 106.74
C GLN A 234 17.48 -62.91 105.46
N GLN A 235 16.45 -63.75 105.56
CA GLN A 235 15.63 -64.17 104.41
C GLN A 235 14.86 -63.00 103.79
N GLU A 236 14.25 -62.13 104.59
CA GLU A 236 13.55 -60.92 104.12
C GLU A 236 14.53 -59.95 103.47
N LYS A 237 15.72 -59.79 104.06
CA LYS A 237 16.80 -58.98 103.48
C LYS A 237 17.24 -59.56 102.13
N ASP A 238 17.44 -60.87 102.02
CA ASP A 238 17.83 -61.53 100.77
C ASP A 238 16.71 -61.47 99.72
N GLN A 239 15.45 -61.57 100.13
CA GLN A 239 14.29 -61.37 99.24
C GLN A 239 14.16 -59.92 98.76
N LEU A 240 14.38 -58.93 99.62
CA LEU A 240 14.37 -57.51 99.27
C LEU A 240 15.52 -57.15 98.34
N TYR A 241 16.73 -57.68 98.59
CA TYR A 241 17.83 -57.51 97.65
C TYR A 241 17.54 -58.21 96.33
N GLY A 242 16.99 -59.43 96.34
CA GLY A 242 16.57 -60.15 95.13
C GLY A 242 15.56 -59.36 94.29
N SER A 243 14.50 -58.84 94.91
CA SER A 243 13.48 -58.04 94.23
C SER A 243 14.03 -56.72 93.70
N LEU A 244 14.88 -56.03 94.46
CA LEU A 244 15.56 -54.81 93.99
C LEU A 244 16.50 -55.10 92.81
N TYR A 245 17.22 -56.22 92.81
CA TYR A 245 18.08 -56.62 91.69
C TYR A 245 17.26 -56.94 90.45
N GLU A 246 16.14 -57.66 90.59
CA GLU A 246 15.24 -57.96 89.49
C GLU A 246 14.55 -56.71 88.93
N GLU A 247 14.11 -55.80 89.81
CA GLU A 247 13.49 -54.54 89.41
C GLU A 247 14.50 -53.64 88.68
N ARG A 248 15.73 -53.53 89.22
CA ARG A 248 16.83 -52.82 88.55
C ARG A 248 17.15 -53.42 87.19
N ASP A 249 17.18 -54.75 87.06
CA ASP A 249 17.48 -55.43 85.79
C ASP A 249 16.37 -55.22 84.75
N LYS A 250 15.09 -55.26 85.18
CA LYS A 250 13.94 -54.91 84.32
C LYS A 250 14.02 -53.47 83.85
N LEU A 251 14.32 -52.53 84.77
CA LEU A 251 14.41 -51.11 84.46
C LEU A 251 15.58 -50.83 83.51
N HIS A 252 16.74 -51.46 83.73
CA HIS A 252 17.89 -51.34 82.82
C HIS A 252 17.60 -51.92 81.44
N LYS A 253 16.92 -53.07 81.34
CA LYS A 253 16.51 -53.65 80.05
C LYS A 253 15.50 -52.77 79.31
N SER A 254 14.54 -52.18 80.03
CA SER A 254 13.56 -51.25 79.47
C SER A 254 14.23 -50.00 78.91
N VAL A 255 15.09 -49.35 79.70
CA VAL A 255 15.82 -48.14 79.30
C VAL A 255 16.75 -48.42 78.13
N GLU A 256 17.45 -49.56 78.12
CA GLU A 256 18.35 -49.90 77.02
C GLU A 256 17.57 -50.22 75.73
N ALA A 257 16.41 -50.86 75.82
CA ALA A 257 15.53 -51.10 74.67
C ALA A 257 14.96 -49.79 74.10
N GLU A 258 14.47 -48.88 74.95
CA GLU A 258 14.00 -47.56 74.51
C GLU A 258 15.12 -46.74 73.87
N ARG A 259 16.30 -46.74 74.48
CA ARG A 259 17.49 -46.06 73.96
C ARG A 259 17.90 -46.60 72.60
N GLN A 260 17.89 -47.91 72.40
CA GLN A 260 18.20 -48.54 71.12
C GLN A 260 17.16 -48.21 70.05
N SER A 261 15.87 -48.18 70.39
CA SER A 261 14.80 -47.78 69.47
C SER A 261 14.94 -46.32 69.04
N LEU A 262 15.10 -45.40 70.00
CA LEU A 262 15.26 -43.97 69.72
C LEU A 262 16.50 -43.69 68.87
N PHE A 263 17.61 -44.37 69.14
CA PHE A 263 18.82 -44.24 68.34
C PHE A 263 18.62 -44.75 66.90
N GLY A 264 17.93 -45.88 66.73
CA GLY A 264 17.58 -46.42 65.41
C GLY A 264 16.68 -45.48 64.60
N ASP A 265 15.72 -44.82 65.25
CA ASP A 265 14.83 -43.86 64.59
C ASP A 265 15.57 -42.57 64.22
N LEU A 266 16.47 -42.09 65.08
CA LEU A 266 17.34 -40.94 64.79
C LEU A 266 18.28 -41.23 63.61
N GLU A 267 18.87 -42.42 63.52
CA GLU A 267 19.72 -42.80 62.38
C GLU A 267 18.95 -42.85 61.07
N LYS A 268 17.71 -43.39 61.09
CA LYS A 268 16.83 -43.37 59.91
C LYS A 268 16.49 -41.94 59.50
N GLN A 269 16.10 -41.08 60.45
CA GLN A 269 15.82 -39.67 60.17
C GLN A 269 17.04 -38.95 59.61
N LYS A 270 18.22 -39.17 60.17
CA LYS A 270 19.49 -38.64 59.66
C LYS A 270 19.73 -39.09 58.21
N GLY A 271 19.50 -40.36 57.90
CA GLY A 271 19.63 -40.88 56.54
C GLY A 271 18.67 -40.22 55.55
N ILE A 272 17.41 -40.02 55.93
CA ILE A 272 16.40 -39.34 55.10
C ILE A 272 16.81 -37.88 54.84
N LEU A 273 17.20 -37.14 55.89
CA LEU A 273 17.61 -35.75 55.77
C LEU A 273 18.88 -35.60 54.93
N LEU A 274 19.83 -36.54 55.04
CA LEU A 274 21.05 -36.53 54.23
C LEU A 274 20.74 -36.72 52.74
N ASN A 275 19.82 -37.64 52.40
CA ASN A 275 19.41 -37.85 51.02
C ASN A 275 18.68 -36.62 50.46
N GLN A 276 17.76 -36.03 51.23
CA GLN A 276 17.07 -34.79 50.85
C GLN A 276 18.06 -33.64 50.63
N LEU A 277 19.08 -33.52 51.49
CA LEU A 277 20.12 -32.51 51.33
C LEU A 277 20.92 -32.71 50.03
N ASN A 278 21.28 -33.96 49.70
CA ASN A 278 21.98 -34.28 48.46
C ASN A 278 21.12 -33.97 47.22
N ASP A 279 19.82 -34.29 47.25
CA ASP A 279 18.90 -33.99 46.15
C ASP A 279 18.77 -32.47 45.94
N LEU A 280 18.64 -31.70 47.02
CA LEU A 280 18.58 -30.24 46.97
C LEU A 280 19.90 -29.62 46.48
N GLU A 281 21.05 -30.15 46.88
CA GLU A 281 22.34 -29.72 46.35
C GLU A 281 22.48 -30.00 44.85
N HIS A 282 21.99 -31.16 44.39
CA HIS A 282 22.00 -31.49 42.98
C HIS A 282 21.10 -30.53 42.17
N GLN A 283 19.88 -30.29 42.66
CA GLN A 283 18.97 -29.31 42.05
C GLN A 283 19.57 -27.90 42.00
N LYS A 284 20.24 -27.47 43.07
CA LYS A 284 20.94 -26.19 43.10
C LYS A 284 22.00 -26.09 42.00
N ARG A 285 22.83 -27.13 41.82
CA ARG A 285 23.87 -27.15 40.78
C ARG A 285 23.27 -27.11 39.36
N MET A 286 22.15 -27.80 39.14
CA MET A 286 21.44 -27.75 37.86
C MET A 286 20.93 -26.33 37.57
N ILE A 287 20.29 -25.69 38.55
CA ILE A 287 19.81 -24.31 38.40
C ILE A 287 20.97 -23.34 38.16
N GLU A 288 22.10 -23.50 38.86
CA GLU A 288 23.29 -22.66 38.66
C GLU A 288 23.87 -22.81 37.24
N HIS A 289 23.88 -24.03 36.70
CA HIS A 289 24.30 -24.29 35.32
C HIS A 289 23.37 -23.61 34.31
N ASP A 290 22.05 -23.82 34.44
CA ASP A 290 21.05 -23.21 33.56
C ASP A 290 21.13 -21.68 33.59
N LEU A 291 21.37 -21.10 34.77
CA LEU A 291 21.50 -19.65 34.94
C LEU A 291 22.76 -19.11 34.25
N LEU A 292 23.84 -19.89 34.22
CA LEU A 292 25.07 -19.54 33.51
C LEU A 292 24.86 -19.57 31.98
N GLU A 293 24.24 -20.63 31.46
CA GLU A 293 23.91 -20.75 30.04
C GLU A 293 22.97 -19.61 29.59
N LYS A 294 21.95 -19.30 30.41
CA LYS A 294 21.08 -18.15 30.12
C LYS A 294 21.83 -16.82 30.11
N LYS A 295 22.78 -16.61 31.02
CA LYS A 295 23.62 -15.39 31.01
C LYS A 295 24.48 -15.28 29.74
N GLU A 296 25.02 -16.39 29.26
CA GLU A 296 25.78 -16.42 28.00
C GLU A 296 24.87 -16.06 26.82
N THR A 297 23.67 -16.67 26.72
CA THR A 297 22.72 -16.34 25.65
C THR A 297 22.26 -14.88 25.68
N VAL A 298 22.07 -14.29 26.88
CA VAL A 298 21.74 -12.87 27.02
C VAL A 298 22.92 -11.99 26.59
N GLY A 299 24.16 -12.41 26.86
CA GLY A 299 25.37 -11.75 26.37
C GLY A 299 25.45 -11.75 24.84
N ASP A 300 25.18 -12.89 24.22
CA ASP A 300 25.15 -13.02 22.76
C ASP A 300 24.07 -12.14 22.13
N ILE A 301 22.87 -12.11 22.73
CA ILE A 301 21.78 -11.22 22.30
C ILE A 301 22.23 -9.75 22.38
N GLY A 302 22.82 -9.33 23.50
CA GLY A 302 23.32 -7.96 23.65
C GLY A 302 24.39 -7.58 22.63
N ALA A 303 25.28 -8.52 22.27
CA ALA A 303 26.26 -8.30 21.22
C ALA A 303 25.60 -8.15 19.83
N THR A 304 24.54 -8.92 19.54
CA THR A 304 23.77 -8.77 18.30
C THR A 304 22.98 -7.47 18.23
N GLU A 305 22.40 -7.02 19.35
CA GLU A 305 21.71 -5.73 19.45
C GLU A 305 22.65 -4.57 19.14
N HIS A 306 23.83 -4.55 19.76
CA HIS A 306 24.85 -3.52 19.50
C HIS A 306 25.28 -3.51 18.01
N LEU A 307 25.46 -4.68 17.39
CA LEU A 307 25.80 -4.76 15.97
C LEU A 307 24.65 -4.23 15.09
N LEU A 308 23.39 -4.50 15.46
CA LEU A 308 22.24 -3.99 14.73
C LEU A 308 22.14 -2.47 14.85
N GLU A 309 22.38 -1.90 16.02
CA GLU A 309 22.43 -0.44 16.22
C GLU A 309 23.54 0.22 15.38
N GLU A 310 24.73 -0.40 15.32
CA GLU A 310 25.82 0.06 14.45
C GLU A 310 25.44 0.01 12.96
N LYS A 311 24.72 -1.04 12.53
CA LYS A 311 24.26 -1.15 11.14
C LYS A 311 23.14 -0.17 10.82
N GLU A 312 22.21 0.05 11.75
CA GLU A 312 21.15 1.02 11.61
C GLU A 312 21.71 2.44 11.49
N THR A 313 22.65 2.81 12.36
CA THR A 313 23.31 4.12 12.29
C THR A 313 24.07 4.33 10.98
N GLU A 314 24.75 3.31 10.47
CA GLU A 314 25.43 3.38 9.17
C GLU A 314 24.44 3.49 7.99
N ILE A 315 23.31 2.76 8.03
CA ILE A 315 22.25 2.87 7.03
C ILE A 315 21.66 4.28 7.04
N LEU A 316 21.33 4.81 8.22
CA LEU A 316 20.79 6.17 8.38
C LEU A 316 21.78 7.25 7.92
N ARG A 317 23.08 7.02 8.10
CA ARG A 317 24.12 7.91 7.56
C ARG A 317 24.11 7.88 6.03
N ARG A 318 24.03 6.69 5.44
CA ARG A 318 24.05 6.51 3.98
C ARG A 318 22.79 7.01 3.29
N ILE A 319 21.63 6.91 3.94
CA ILE A 319 20.38 7.52 3.45
C ILE A 319 20.54 9.04 3.36
N ARG A 320 21.07 9.68 4.41
CA ARG A 320 21.33 11.12 4.40
C ARG A 320 22.31 11.54 3.29
N ASP A 321 23.38 10.78 3.09
CA ASP A 321 24.33 11.06 2.00
C ASP A 321 23.62 10.98 0.62
N LEU A 322 22.72 10.01 0.44
CA LEU A 322 21.94 9.86 -0.80
C LEU A 322 20.90 10.97 -1.00
N GLU A 323 20.23 11.42 0.07
CA GLU A 323 19.29 12.54 0.02
C GLU A 323 20.01 13.84 -0.41
N VAL A 324 21.23 14.08 0.11
CA VAL A 324 22.06 15.21 -0.31
C VAL A 324 22.47 15.10 -1.79
N ASP A 325 22.83 13.91 -2.25
CA ASP A 325 23.17 13.67 -3.66
C ASP A 325 21.95 13.89 -4.58
N GLU A 326 20.76 13.47 -4.15
CA GLU A 326 19.49 13.68 -4.87
C GLU A 326 19.18 15.17 -5.02
N ASP A 327 19.33 15.96 -3.95
CA ASP A 327 19.14 17.41 -3.99
C ASP A 327 20.12 18.11 -4.95
N LEU A 328 21.39 17.69 -4.95
CA LEU A 328 22.40 18.20 -5.87
C LEU A 328 22.10 17.85 -7.33
N LEU A 329 21.62 16.64 -7.58
CA LEU A 329 21.22 16.19 -8.92
C LEU A 329 20.00 16.97 -9.41
N ASN A 330 18.98 17.15 -8.57
CA ASN A 330 17.79 17.94 -8.89
C ASN A 330 18.17 19.39 -9.22
N GLY A 331 19.03 20.02 -8.41
CA GLY A 331 19.53 21.37 -8.69
C GLY A 331 20.28 21.47 -10.03
N ARG A 332 21.03 20.44 -10.39
CA ARG A 332 21.73 20.38 -11.68
C ARG A 332 20.79 20.11 -12.85
N GLU A 333 19.74 19.33 -12.66
CA GLU A 333 18.68 19.12 -13.63
C GLU A 333 17.95 20.43 -13.93
N GLU A 334 17.59 21.21 -12.91
CA GLU A 334 17.00 22.54 -13.08
C GLU A 334 17.92 23.49 -13.85
N GLU A 335 19.24 23.48 -13.58
CA GLU A 335 20.23 24.27 -14.32
C GLU A 335 20.28 23.86 -15.81
N VAL A 336 20.19 22.55 -16.11
CA VAL A 336 20.14 22.06 -17.49
C VAL A 336 18.84 22.48 -18.17
N LEU A 337 17.70 22.36 -17.50
CA LEU A 337 16.39 22.75 -18.04
C LEU A 337 16.32 24.25 -18.33
N THR A 338 16.89 25.10 -17.48
CA THR A 338 16.97 26.55 -17.72
C THR A 338 17.83 26.86 -18.95
N LYS A 339 19.00 26.22 -19.08
CA LYS A 339 19.85 26.35 -20.29
C LYS A 339 19.16 25.88 -21.56
N ILE A 340 18.40 24.78 -21.52
CA ILE A 340 17.63 24.30 -22.66
C ILE A 340 16.59 25.36 -23.09
N LYS A 341 15.84 25.92 -22.13
CA LYS A 341 14.85 26.98 -22.43
C LYS A 341 15.49 28.21 -23.08
N ASP A 342 16.67 28.62 -22.61
CA ASP A 342 17.36 29.78 -23.19
C ASP A 342 17.95 29.49 -24.58
N LEU A 343 18.40 28.25 -24.82
CA LEU A 343 18.77 27.79 -26.16
C LEU A 343 17.56 27.75 -27.10
N GLU A 344 16.39 27.30 -26.65
CA GLU A 344 15.15 27.32 -27.43
C GLU A 344 14.73 28.74 -27.80
N LYS A 345 14.80 29.71 -26.86
CA LYS A 345 14.57 31.13 -27.16
C LYS A 345 15.56 31.65 -28.22
N SER A 346 16.84 31.32 -28.06
CA SER A 346 17.89 31.75 -28.99
C SER A 346 17.67 31.15 -30.39
N LYS A 347 17.24 29.89 -30.46
CA LYS A 347 16.87 29.23 -31.70
C LYS A 347 15.68 29.91 -32.37
N ASN A 348 14.61 30.21 -31.63
CA ASN A 348 13.44 30.89 -32.20
C ASN A 348 13.82 32.27 -32.77
N LEU A 349 14.69 33.02 -32.08
CA LEU A 349 15.22 34.29 -32.59
C LEU A 349 16.04 34.11 -33.87
N LEU A 350 16.81 33.02 -33.99
CA LEU A 350 17.54 32.69 -35.22
C LEU A 350 16.59 32.31 -36.35
N ASP A 351 15.56 31.52 -36.09
CA ASP A 351 14.54 31.13 -37.07
C ASP A 351 13.80 32.37 -37.60
N GLU A 352 13.46 33.34 -36.73
CA GLU A 352 12.89 34.63 -37.12
C GLU A 352 13.85 35.44 -38.02
N LYS A 353 15.15 35.46 -37.67
CA LYS A 353 16.16 36.15 -38.48
C LYS A 353 16.41 35.47 -39.82
N GLU A 354 16.30 34.14 -39.87
CA GLU A 354 16.39 33.39 -41.11
C GLU A 354 15.21 33.71 -42.04
N GLU A 355 13.99 33.78 -41.52
CA GLU A 355 12.80 34.21 -42.27
C GLU A 355 12.92 35.66 -42.77
N GLU A 356 13.42 36.59 -41.94
CA GLU A 356 13.73 37.96 -42.38
C GLU A 356 14.72 37.96 -43.56
N LEU A 357 15.81 37.20 -43.46
CA LEU A 357 16.82 37.09 -44.51
C LEU A 357 16.26 36.46 -45.78
N LEU A 358 15.44 35.41 -45.67
CA LEU A 358 14.72 34.81 -46.80
C LEU A 358 13.80 35.81 -47.48
N GLY A 359 13.11 36.66 -46.70
CA GLY A 359 12.30 37.76 -47.21
C GLY A 359 13.13 38.77 -48.00
N VAL A 360 14.29 39.18 -47.46
CA VAL A 360 15.22 40.09 -48.15
C VAL A 360 15.76 39.46 -49.43
N LEU A 361 16.14 38.19 -49.42
CA LEU A 361 16.61 37.47 -50.60
C LEU A 361 15.55 37.43 -51.71
N LYS A 362 14.30 37.10 -51.38
CA LYS A 362 13.19 37.17 -52.35
C LYS A 362 13.02 38.56 -52.95
N ALA A 363 13.17 39.61 -52.15
CA ALA A 363 13.09 40.99 -52.64
C ALA A 363 14.27 41.35 -53.57
N ILE A 364 15.47 40.83 -53.29
CA ILE A 364 16.64 40.96 -54.16
C ILE A 364 16.38 40.24 -55.48
N ASP A 365 15.90 39.00 -55.46
CA ASP A 365 15.59 38.22 -56.67
C ASP A 365 14.57 38.95 -57.56
N GLN A 366 13.53 39.54 -56.95
CA GLN A 366 12.54 40.35 -57.66
C GLN A 366 13.16 41.60 -58.30
N LYS A 367 14.07 42.29 -57.60
CA LYS A 367 14.78 43.45 -58.13
C LYS A 367 15.73 43.05 -59.26
N GLU A 368 16.44 41.94 -59.13
CA GLU A 368 17.32 41.42 -60.18
C GLU A 368 16.52 41.07 -61.44
N LEU A 369 15.35 40.43 -61.28
CA LEU A 369 14.46 40.15 -62.39
C LEU A 369 14.01 41.45 -63.07
N ALA A 370 13.56 42.45 -62.29
CA ALA A 370 13.15 43.75 -62.83
C ALA A 370 14.30 44.49 -63.55
N LEU A 371 15.53 44.37 -63.04
CA LEU A 371 16.72 44.92 -63.71
C LEU A 371 16.98 44.20 -65.04
N LYS A 372 16.91 42.86 -65.08
CA LYS A 372 17.04 42.10 -66.34
C LYS A 372 15.99 42.53 -67.37
N THR A 373 14.73 42.68 -66.96
CA THR A 373 13.66 43.15 -67.87
C THR A 373 13.95 44.57 -68.38
N ARG A 374 14.51 45.43 -67.53
CA ARG A 374 14.91 46.78 -67.91
C ARG A 374 16.08 46.76 -68.89
N ASP A 375 17.08 45.93 -68.67
CA ASP A 375 18.24 45.79 -69.55
C ASP A 375 17.83 45.23 -70.93
N GLU A 376 16.91 44.27 -70.97
CA GLU A 376 16.28 43.80 -72.21
C GLU A 376 15.57 44.95 -72.95
N SER A 377 14.83 45.80 -72.22
CA SER A 377 14.16 46.97 -72.81
C SER A 377 15.16 48.01 -73.35
N PHE A 378 16.31 48.18 -72.70
CA PHE A 378 17.38 49.05 -73.19
C PHE A 378 18.05 48.47 -74.43
N ALA A 379 18.31 47.16 -74.46
CA ALA A 379 18.85 46.48 -75.64
C ALA A 379 17.92 46.64 -76.86
N LEU A 380 16.60 46.49 -76.68
CA LEU A 380 15.63 46.73 -77.75
C LEU A 380 15.67 48.18 -78.25
N ARG A 381 15.72 49.16 -77.33
CA ARG A 381 15.84 50.58 -77.70
C ARG A 381 17.16 50.91 -78.39
N GLN A 382 18.24 50.24 -78.01
CA GLN A 382 19.55 50.41 -78.65
C GLN A 382 19.47 49.91 -80.09
N ASN A 383 18.89 48.73 -80.32
CA ASN A 383 18.66 48.22 -81.68
C ASN A 383 17.79 49.19 -82.51
N ASP A 384 16.70 49.73 -81.94
CA ASP A 384 15.85 50.73 -82.63
C ASP A 384 16.62 52.01 -82.98
N LEU A 385 17.58 52.42 -82.14
CA LEU A 385 18.44 53.58 -82.39
C LEU A 385 19.45 53.28 -83.48
N ASP A 386 20.11 52.13 -83.43
CA ASP A 386 21.06 51.69 -84.45
C ASP A 386 20.38 51.56 -85.82
N GLU A 387 19.14 51.05 -85.88
CA GLU A 387 18.32 51.02 -87.10
C GLU A 387 18.02 52.43 -87.62
N LYS A 388 17.67 53.37 -86.74
CA LYS A 388 17.43 54.77 -87.12
C LYS A 388 18.71 55.47 -87.55
N GLU A 389 19.84 55.18 -86.92
CA GLU A 389 21.15 55.71 -87.29
C GLU A 389 21.57 55.21 -88.67
N ASN A 390 21.37 53.92 -88.96
CA ASN A 390 21.57 53.35 -90.29
C ASN A 390 20.64 54.00 -91.34
N LEU A 391 19.36 54.18 -91.01
CA LEU A 391 18.40 54.86 -91.90
C LEU A 391 18.79 56.33 -92.15
N LEU A 392 19.31 57.00 -91.12
CA LEU A 392 19.82 58.36 -91.24
C LEU A 392 21.09 58.38 -92.10
N ALA A 393 22.01 57.44 -91.93
CA ALA A 393 23.20 57.30 -92.76
C ALA A 393 22.83 57.08 -94.23
N ASP A 394 21.85 56.24 -94.53
CA ASP A 394 21.32 56.04 -95.89
C ASP A 394 20.72 57.33 -96.47
N LYS A 395 19.92 58.06 -95.67
CA LYS A 395 19.36 59.35 -96.08
C LYS A 395 20.44 60.41 -96.30
N LEU A 396 21.48 60.40 -95.48
CA LEU A 396 22.62 61.31 -95.60
C LEU A 396 23.43 60.97 -96.86
N GLN A 397 23.62 59.68 -97.15
CA GLN A 397 24.23 59.20 -98.39
C GLN A 397 23.43 59.62 -99.62
N GLN A 398 22.09 59.48 -99.59
CA GLN A 398 21.20 60.01 -100.62
C GLN A 398 21.33 61.53 -100.77
N ALA A 399 21.35 62.27 -99.67
CA ALA A 399 21.53 63.72 -99.70
C ALA A 399 22.90 64.12 -100.30
N THR A 400 23.99 63.41 -100.00
CA THR A 400 25.29 63.63 -100.66
C THR A 400 25.24 63.34 -102.15
N THR A 401 24.57 62.26 -102.59
CA THR A 401 24.42 61.99 -104.04
C THR A 401 23.57 63.06 -104.75
N LEU A 402 22.58 63.64 -104.08
CA LEU A 402 21.80 64.77 -104.59
C LEU A 402 22.62 66.07 -104.61
N LEU A 403 23.44 66.31 -103.59
CA LEU A 403 24.35 67.45 -103.52
C LEU A 403 25.41 67.41 -104.62
N ASP A 404 25.96 66.22 -104.92
CA ASP A 404 26.91 66.05 -106.01
C ASP A 404 26.25 66.24 -107.38
N ARG A 405 24.97 65.86 -107.54
CA ARG A 405 24.18 66.20 -108.74
C ARG A 405 23.93 67.71 -108.90
N VAL A 406 23.76 68.43 -107.78
CA VAL A 406 23.60 69.89 -107.78
C VAL A 406 24.92 70.60 -108.10
N LYS A 407 26.07 70.07 -107.65
CA LYS A 407 27.40 70.63 -107.96
C LYS A 407 27.78 70.51 -109.44
N THR A 408 27.17 69.61 -110.22
CA THR A 408 27.48 69.38 -111.63
C THR A 408 26.58 70.13 -112.64
N ASN A 409 25.74 71.08 -112.19
CA ASN A 409 24.75 71.74 -113.06
C ASN A 409 25.04 73.26 -113.24
N GLU A 410 25.92 73.61 -114.18
CA GLU A 410 26.40 74.98 -114.46
C GLU A 410 25.41 75.90 -115.22
N LYS A 411 24.14 76.02 -114.80
CA LYS A 411 23.19 76.90 -115.51
C LYS A 411 22.24 77.77 -114.69
N LEU A 412 22.55 78.16 -113.45
CA LEU A 412 21.84 79.25 -112.76
C LEU A 412 22.76 80.06 -111.83
N LYS A 413 23.46 81.06 -112.40
CA LYS A 413 24.07 82.17 -111.67
C LYS A 413 23.55 83.47 -112.28
N VAL A 414 23.13 84.40 -111.43
CA VAL A 414 22.58 85.74 -111.70
C VAL A 414 21.06 85.78 -111.86
N ASN A 415 20.34 85.80 -110.73
CA ASN A 415 19.65 87.02 -110.35
C ASN A 415 19.32 87.05 -108.85
N THR A 416 19.90 88.08 -108.25
CA THR A 416 19.74 88.63 -106.91
C THR A 416 18.30 89.05 -106.59
N GLY A 417 17.98 89.08 -105.29
CA GLY A 417 17.30 90.27 -104.76
C GLY A 417 15.78 90.30 -104.81
N ALA A 418 15.09 89.17 -104.63
CA ALA A 418 13.69 89.22 -104.24
C ALA A 418 13.37 88.09 -103.26
N LEU A 419 12.98 88.48 -102.04
CA LEU A 419 12.41 87.70 -100.93
C LEU A 419 13.18 87.74 -99.60
N GLU A 420 13.91 88.84 -99.39
CA GLU A 420 13.96 89.58 -98.11
C GLU A 420 12.57 90.10 -97.65
N ALA A 421 11.45 89.60 -98.23
CA ALA A 421 10.08 89.93 -97.87
C ALA A 421 9.30 88.73 -97.28
N ARG A 422 10.01 87.71 -96.78
CA ARG A 422 9.42 86.61 -95.97
C ARG A 422 10.02 86.51 -94.56
N SER A 423 10.83 87.50 -94.17
CA SER A 423 11.42 87.66 -92.83
C SER A 423 10.53 88.45 -91.85
N PHE A 424 9.25 88.69 -92.19
CA PHE A 424 8.30 89.39 -91.33
C PHE A 424 7.02 88.58 -91.01
N GLN A 425 6.98 87.28 -91.34
CA GLN A 425 5.84 86.38 -91.03
C GLN A 425 6.23 85.15 -90.17
N LEU A 426 7.48 85.04 -89.70
CA LEU A 426 8.00 83.88 -88.93
C LEU A 426 8.34 84.19 -87.46
N ALA A 427 8.09 85.42 -86.99
CA ALA A 427 8.33 85.82 -85.60
C ALA A 427 7.03 85.89 -84.75
N GLU A 428 5.85 85.70 -85.34
CA GLU A 428 4.55 85.84 -84.66
C GLU A 428 3.73 84.51 -84.61
N GLU A 429 4.17 83.46 -85.33
CA GLU A 429 3.58 82.11 -85.23
C GLU A 429 4.16 81.27 -84.07
N VAL A 430 5.17 81.77 -83.34
CA VAL A 430 5.85 81.07 -82.23
C VAL A 430 5.11 81.20 -80.89
N THR A 431 4.10 82.07 -80.76
CA THR A 431 3.45 82.35 -79.46
C THR A 431 1.98 81.93 -79.35
N GLN A 432 1.28 81.53 -80.43
CA GLN A 432 -0.16 81.23 -80.33
C GLN A 432 -0.68 79.97 -81.09
N LEU A 433 0.20 79.03 -81.47
CA LEU A 433 -0.19 77.63 -81.75
C LEU A 433 -0.01 76.74 -80.51
N ALA A 434 -0.68 77.16 -79.45
CA ALA A 434 -1.22 76.23 -78.49
C ALA A 434 -2.05 75.15 -79.22
N CYS A 435 -1.88 73.91 -78.79
CA CYS A 435 -2.95 72.92 -78.79
C CYS A 435 -3.39 72.34 -80.14
N LYS A 436 -2.52 71.50 -80.71
CA LYS A 436 -2.88 70.07 -80.86
C LYS A 436 -1.76 69.22 -80.26
N LYS A 437 -1.83 68.83 -78.98
CA LYS A 437 -2.69 67.76 -78.45
C LYS A 437 -2.20 66.39 -78.93
N ALA A 438 -1.57 65.63 -78.02
CA ALA A 438 -1.87 64.20 -77.74
C ALA A 438 -0.67 63.33 -77.29
N SER A 439 0.22 63.81 -76.40
CA SER A 439 1.13 62.90 -75.67
C SER A 439 1.34 63.22 -74.19
N LEU A 440 0.70 64.26 -73.62
CA LEU A 440 0.85 64.64 -72.20
C LEU A 440 -0.50 64.71 -71.48
N LEU A 441 -1.26 63.62 -71.58
CA LEU A 441 -2.34 63.25 -70.65
C LEU A 441 -1.76 62.27 -69.62
N LYS A 442 -1.05 62.79 -68.60
CA LYS A 442 -0.59 62.00 -67.45
C LYS A 442 -0.59 62.79 -66.12
N LEU A 443 -1.40 63.85 -66.00
CA LEU A 443 -1.51 64.60 -64.74
C LEU A 443 -2.94 64.64 -64.17
N SER A 444 -4.00 64.62 -64.99
CA SER A 444 -5.39 64.51 -64.46
C SER A 444 -5.74 63.12 -63.92
N ASP A 445 -5.08 62.06 -64.41
CA ASP A 445 -5.23 60.69 -63.89
C ASP A 445 -4.43 60.48 -62.60
N LEU A 446 -3.38 61.28 -62.39
CA LEU A 446 -2.63 61.29 -61.13
C LEU A 446 -3.34 62.09 -60.05
N GLU A 447 -3.99 63.22 -60.37
CA GLU A 447 -4.82 63.96 -59.39
C GLU A 447 -6.08 63.16 -59.00
N ARG A 448 -6.78 62.54 -59.96
CA ARG A 448 -7.92 61.66 -59.66
C ARG A 448 -7.49 60.37 -58.94
N GLY A 449 -6.27 59.89 -59.21
CA GLY A 449 -5.64 58.77 -58.49
C GLY A 449 -5.22 59.14 -57.06
N ILE A 450 -4.73 60.36 -56.84
CA ILE A 450 -4.39 60.88 -55.51
C ILE A 450 -5.67 61.10 -54.69
N ASP A 451 -6.74 61.62 -55.28
CA ASP A 451 -8.04 61.77 -54.62
C ASP A 451 -8.69 60.40 -54.30
N HIS A 452 -8.58 59.42 -55.19
CA HIS A 452 -9.03 58.04 -54.92
C HIS A 452 -8.18 57.34 -53.84
N LEU A 453 -6.86 57.57 -53.81
CA LEU A 453 -5.97 57.04 -52.78
C LEU A 453 -6.18 57.73 -51.44
N GLN A 454 -6.49 59.03 -51.41
CA GLN A 454 -6.87 59.74 -50.18
C GLN A 454 -8.24 59.30 -49.68
N SER A 455 -9.21 59.09 -50.58
CA SER A 455 -10.53 58.54 -50.24
C SER A 455 -10.43 57.08 -49.72
N ASN A 456 -9.61 56.24 -50.35
CA ASN A 456 -9.35 54.88 -49.86
C ASN A 456 -8.58 54.88 -48.55
N LYS A 457 -7.62 55.79 -48.35
CA LYS A 457 -6.93 55.97 -47.07
C LYS A 457 -7.90 56.37 -45.96
N GLN A 458 -8.84 57.28 -46.24
CA GLN A 458 -9.88 57.67 -45.27
C GLN A 458 -10.85 56.53 -44.97
N LYS A 459 -11.26 55.74 -45.96
CA LYS A 459 -12.09 54.53 -45.75
C LYS A 459 -11.36 53.48 -44.92
N LEU A 460 -10.09 53.21 -45.21
CA LEU A 460 -9.28 52.25 -44.47
C LEU A 460 -9.05 52.70 -43.01
N ILE A 461 -8.83 54.00 -42.78
CA ILE A 461 -8.76 54.58 -41.43
C ILE A 461 -10.10 54.41 -40.70
N GLN A 462 -11.22 54.56 -41.40
CA GLN A 462 -12.55 54.40 -40.81
C GLN A 462 -12.90 52.93 -40.53
N GLU A 463 -12.49 52.00 -41.39
CA GLU A 463 -12.61 50.56 -41.17
C GLU A 463 -11.74 50.10 -39.98
N LEU A 464 -10.49 50.56 -39.90
CA LEU A 464 -9.60 50.27 -38.78
C LEU A 464 -10.11 50.85 -37.45
N ASN A 465 -10.72 52.04 -37.47
CA ASN A 465 -11.34 52.62 -36.28
C ASN A 465 -12.59 51.83 -35.85
N ASN A 466 -13.41 51.37 -36.80
CA ASN A 466 -14.57 50.54 -36.49
C ASN A 466 -14.15 49.16 -35.93
N GLU A 467 -13.11 48.54 -36.49
CA GLU A 467 -12.54 47.28 -35.96
C GLU A 467 -11.95 47.48 -34.56
N ARG A 468 -11.24 48.59 -34.35
CA ARG A 468 -10.74 48.97 -33.03
C ARG A 468 -11.89 49.11 -32.03
N ASP A 469 -12.97 49.80 -32.37
CA ASP A 469 -14.11 50.00 -31.47
C ASP A 469 -14.83 48.68 -31.14
N VAL A 470 -14.91 47.75 -32.10
CA VAL A 470 -15.47 46.40 -31.88
C VAL A 470 -14.58 45.59 -30.94
N LEU A 471 -13.26 45.61 -31.16
CA LEU A 471 -12.29 44.95 -30.29
C LEU A 471 -12.27 45.56 -28.89
N GLU A 472 -12.41 46.88 -28.77
CA GLU A 472 -12.46 47.60 -27.49
C GLU A 472 -13.76 47.26 -26.73
N GLN A 473 -14.89 47.02 -27.43
CA GLN A 473 -16.11 46.47 -26.83
C GLN A 473 -15.98 44.99 -26.43
N GLU A 474 -15.26 44.17 -27.19
CA GLU A 474 -14.99 42.77 -26.83
C GLU A 474 -14.05 42.64 -25.64
N ILE A 475 -13.00 43.48 -25.57
CA ILE A 475 -12.13 43.61 -24.41
C ILE A 475 -12.94 44.03 -23.19
N ASN A 476 -13.80 45.05 -23.30
CA ASN A 476 -14.64 45.47 -22.18
C ASN A 476 -15.64 44.40 -21.73
N LYS A 477 -16.16 43.56 -22.64
CA LYS A 477 -16.98 42.39 -22.29
C LYS A 477 -16.18 41.26 -21.63
N LEU A 478 -14.93 41.05 -22.02
CA LEU A 478 -14.03 40.08 -21.40
C LEU A 478 -13.54 40.55 -20.03
N VAL A 479 -13.29 41.85 -19.85
CA VAL A 479 -12.97 42.48 -18.56
C VAL A 479 -14.16 42.38 -17.61
N ALA A 480 -15.39 42.62 -18.07
CA ALA A 480 -16.60 42.43 -17.26
C ALA A 480 -16.86 40.96 -16.87
N LYS A 481 -16.32 39.98 -17.63
CA LYS A 481 -16.38 38.54 -17.30
C LYS A 481 -15.23 38.05 -16.40
N THR A 482 -14.18 38.85 -16.21
CA THR A 482 -12.97 38.45 -15.45
C THR A 482 -12.82 39.18 -14.12
N VAL A 483 -13.67 40.15 -13.80
CA VAL A 483 -13.70 40.81 -12.48
C VAL A 483 -14.78 40.19 -11.61
N ASP A 484 -14.46 39.06 -10.99
CA ASP A 484 -15.05 38.63 -9.71
C ASP A 484 -13.93 38.54 -8.65
N LEU A 485 -12.91 39.41 -8.78
CA LEU A 485 -11.79 39.58 -7.85
C LEU A 485 -12.26 39.89 -6.42
N GLU A 486 -13.43 40.50 -6.27
CA GLU A 486 -14.03 40.83 -4.97
C GLU A 486 -14.62 39.58 -4.27
N GLN A 487 -15.12 38.58 -5.02
CA GLN A 487 -15.56 37.30 -4.45
C GLN A 487 -14.37 36.41 -4.09
N VAL A 488 -13.29 36.46 -4.86
CA VAL A 488 -12.05 35.72 -4.57
C VAL A 488 -11.36 36.31 -3.33
N GLN A 489 -11.25 37.64 -3.22
CA GLN A 489 -10.73 38.30 -2.01
C GLN A 489 -11.59 38.02 -0.77
N LYS A 490 -12.94 38.01 -0.89
CA LYS A 490 -13.82 37.64 0.23
C LYS A 490 -13.66 36.18 0.63
N ARG A 491 -13.40 35.27 -0.31
CA ARG A 491 -13.09 33.86 -0.03
C ARG A 491 -11.73 33.67 0.64
N GLU A 492 -10.71 34.40 0.21
CA GLU A 492 -9.39 34.39 0.86
C GLU A 492 -9.48 34.92 2.30
N GLN A 493 -10.13 36.06 2.53
CA GLN A 493 -10.31 36.59 3.89
C GLN A 493 -11.11 35.64 4.79
N ALA A 494 -12.11 34.94 4.25
CA ALA A 494 -12.87 33.94 5.01
C ALA A 494 -12.04 32.68 5.32
N LEU A 495 -11.12 32.28 4.44
CA LEU A 495 -10.21 31.16 4.67
C LEU A 495 -9.11 31.54 5.66
N GLU A 496 -8.58 32.76 5.59
CA GLU A 496 -7.59 33.31 6.55
C GLU A 496 -8.17 33.30 7.97
N GLN A 497 -9.39 33.82 8.15
CA GLN A 497 -10.08 33.82 9.46
C GLN A 497 -10.35 32.40 9.97
N LYS A 498 -10.62 31.45 9.05
CA LYS A 498 -10.85 30.05 9.42
C LYS A 498 -9.54 29.36 9.83
N ASN A 499 -8.43 29.68 9.16
CA ASN A 499 -7.11 29.21 9.55
C ASN A 499 -6.67 29.77 10.90
N GLU A 500 -6.87 31.07 11.16
CA GLU A 500 -6.59 31.64 12.49
C GLU A 500 -7.41 30.97 13.61
N PHE A 501 -8.67 30.62 13.33
CA PHE A 501 -9.52 29.91 14.29
C PHE A 501 -9.02 28.48 14.55
N VAL A 502 -8.55 27.78 13.51
CA VAL A 502 -7.97 26.44 13.63
C VAL A 502 -6.66 26.50 14.42
N SER A 503 -5.75 27.43 14.11
CA SER A 503 -4.51 27.59 14.87
C SER A 503 -4.75 27.92 16.34
N ARG A 504 -5.73 28.77 16.68
CA ARG A 504 -6.09 29.00 18.09
C ARG A 504 -6.65 27.76 18.77
N LYS A 505 -7.39 26.91 18.04
CA LYS A 505 -7.87 25.64 18.59
C LYS A 505 -6.75 24.63 18.77
N GLU A 506 -5.80 24.56 17.85
CA GLU A 506 -4.61 23.71 17.96
C GLU A 506 -3.71 24.15 19.12
N GLU A 507 -3.51 25.46 19.30
CA GLU A 507 -2.81 26.00 20.47
C GLU A 507 -3.55 25.70 21.78
N ALA A 508 -4.87 25.83 21.81
CA ALA A 508 -5.67 25.47 22.99
C ALA A 508 -5.59 23.96 23.29
N LEU A 509 -5.59 23.12 22.25
CA LEU A 509 -5.44 21.67 22.40
C LEU A 509 -4.04 21.31 22.89
N ALA A 510 -2.99 21.98 22.40
CA ALA A 510 -1.62 21.81 22.87
C ALA A 510 -1.45 22.25 24.33
N GLN A 511 -2.12 23.33 24.74
CA GLN A 511 -2.14 23.78 26.14
C GLN A 511 -2.88 22.80 27.07
N GLU A 512 -4.01 22.24 26.63
CA GLU A 512 -4.71 21.14 27.32
C GLU A 512 -3.82 19.90 27.43
N TYR A 513 -3.13 19.53 26.35
CA TYR A 513 -2.18 18.41 26.36
C TYR A 513 -1.03 18.62 27.33
N GLN A 514 -0.49 19.84 27.41
CA GLN A 514 0.52 20.22 28.40
C GLN A 514 -0.02 20.25 29.83
N ARG A 515 -1.30 20.61 30.03
CA ARG A 515 -1.96 20.51 31.35
C ARG A 515 -2.11 19.06 31.79
N ILE A 516 -2.58 18.19 30.91
CA ILE A 516 -2.73 16.75 31.17
C ILE A 516 -1.35 16.12 31.45
N GLN A 517 -0.31 16.49 30.70
CA GLN A 517 1.06 16.05 31.00
C GLN A 517 1.56 16.56 32.36
N LYS A 518 1.27 17.82 32.72
CA LYS A 518 1.61 18.36 34.05
C LYS A 518 0.85 17.64 35.16
N GLU A 519 -0.43 17.33 34.98
CA GLU A 519 -1.24 16.57 35.93
C GLU A 519 -0.74 15.12 36.08
N LEU A 520 -0.31 14.47 34.99
CA LEU A 520 0.35 13.16 35.05
C LEU A 520 1.68 13.21 35.82
N THR A 521 2.52 14.21 35.55
CA THR A 521 3.78 14.38 36.31
C THR A 521 3.55 14.79 37.77
N PHE A 522 2.43 15.45 38.08
CA PHE A 522 2.04 15.79 39.45
C PHE A 522 1.51 14.55 40.19
N MET A 523 0.73 13.69 39.53
CA MET A 523 0.30 12.41 40.10
C MET A 523 1.46 11.42 40.29
N GLU A 524 2.44 11.40 39.40
CA GLU A 524 3.68 10.62 39.58
C GLU A 524 4.58 11.20 40.69
N GLY A 525 4.63 12.53 40.82
CA GLY A 525 5.39 13.23 41.86
C GLY A 525 4.80 13.14 43.28
N ASP A 526 3.47 13.16 43.42
CA ASP A 526 2.78 13.05 44.71
C ASP A 526 2.69 11.59 45.20
N SER A 527 2.67 10.62 44.27
CA SER A 527 2.80 9.19 44.61
C SER A 527 4.20 8.85 45.14
N LEU A 528 5.24 9.57 44.70
CA LEU A 528 6.62 9.40 45.17
C LEU A 528 6.94 10.21 46.43
N LYS A 529 6.21 11.31 46.73
CA LYS A 529 6.37 12.07 47.98
C LYS A 529 5.58 11.50 49.16
N THR A 530 4.46 10.83 48.94
CA THR A 530 3.68 10.20 50.03
C THR A 530 4.30 8.90 50.55
N MET A 531 5.16 8.23 49.78
CA MET A 531 5.90 7.04 50.24
C MET A 531 7.28 7.34 50.88
N ALA A 532 7.78 8.57 50.80
CA ALA A 532 9.13 8.93 51.27
C ALA A 532 9.20 9.72 52.60
N THR A 533 8.08 10.09 53.22
CA THR A 533 8.05 10.88 54.49
C THR A 533 7.35 10.20 55.68
N LEU A 534 7.25 8.88 55.71
CA LEU A 534 6.80 8.10 56.88
C LEU A 534 7.91 7.28 57.55
N ALA A 535 9.15 7.76 57.47
CA ALA A 535 10.26 7.24 58.27
C ALA A 535 10.97 8.40 58.97
N ALA A 536 11.02 8.33 60.30
CA ALA A 536 11.73 9.21 61.24
C ALA A 536 11.04 10.55 61.61
N GLN A 537 10.27 10.58 62.70
CA GLN A 537 10.76 10.97 64.05
C GLN A 537 9.62 11.25 65.06
N PRO A 538 9.92 11.26 66.38
CA PRO A 538 9.01 10.85 67.44
C PRO A 538 8.46 12.00 68.31
N LYS A 539 7.43 11.65 69.11
CA LYS A 539 6.91 12.31 70.32
C LYS A 539 6.14 13.63 70.15
N GLN A 540 4.82 13.51 70.33
CA GLN A 540 4.01 14.28 71.29
C GLN A 540 2.70 13.49 71.52
N LYS A 541 2.64 12.63 72.54
CA LYS A 541 2.12 12.87 73.90
C LYS A 541 0.63 13.23 73.97
N GLU A 542 -0.12 12.26 74.52
CA GLU A 542 -1.20 12.41 75.52
C GLU A 542 -2.31 13.44 75.23
N MET A 543 -3.52 12.96 74.94
CA MET A 543 -4.75 13.20 75.72
C MET A 543 -5.98 12.86 74.86
N MET A 544 -6.63 11.72 75.13
CA MET A 544 -8.04 11.66 75.50
C MET A 544 -8.47 10.20 75.59
N GLN A 545 -8.26 9.69 76.80
CA GLN A 545 -8.99 8.56 77.34
C GLN A 545 -10.43 9.00 77.66
N LYS A 546 -11.38 8.07 77.46
CA LYS A 546 -12.80 8.08 77.84
C LYS A 546 -13.79 8.78 76.89
N ALA A 547 -14.55 7.96 76.16
CA ALA A 547 -16.01 7.93 76.30
C ALA A 547 -16.62 6.72 75.58
N LEU A 548 -17.33 5.92 76.37
CA LEU A 548 -18.53 5.14 76.04
C LEU A 548 -18.44 3.94 75.10
N GLU A 549 -18.49 2.78 75.76
CA GLU A 549 -19.47 1.74 75.44
C GLU A 549 -20.81 2.34 74.95
N SER A 550 -21.14 2.04 73.70
CA SER A 550 -22.49 1.73 73.28
C SER A 550 -22.38 0.94 71.99
N GLU A 551 -22.91 -0.28 71.98
CA GLU A 551 -23.25 -1.00 70.76
C GLU A 551 -23.91 -0.04 69.77
N SER A 552 -23.30 0.15 68.59
CA SER A 552 -23.84 1.06 67.57
C SER A 552 -23.19 0.79 66.21
N PRO A 553 -23.82 1.18 65.10
CA PRO A 553 -24.76 0.37 64.32
C PRO A 553 -24.22 0.12 62.90
N GLY A 554 -22.90 0.24 62.69
CA GLY A 554 -22.29 0.28 61.37
C GLY A 554 -22.36 -1.04 60.59
N ASN A 555 -22.58 -2.16 61.28
CA ASN A 555 -22.65 -3.48 60.64
C ASN A 555 -23.98 -3.72 59.91
N LEU A 556 -25.08 -3.05 60.30
CA LEU A 556 -26.37 -3.15 59.60
C LEU A 556 -26.48 -2.12 58.47
N GLU A 557 -25.93 -0.91 58.68
CA GLU A 557 -25.98 0.17 57.69
C GLU A 557 -25.29 -0.18 56.36
N ILE A 558 -24.21 -0.97 56.36
CA ILE A 558 -23.53 -1.35 55.12
C ILE A 558 -24.33 -2.31 54.26
N TYR A 559 -25.02 -3.29 54.86
CA TYR A 559 -25.87 -4.19 54.09
C TYR A 559 -27.11 -3.46 53.55
N ASP A 560 -27.67 -2.52 54.32
CA ASP A 560 -28.77 -1.68 53.87
C ASP A 560 -28.35 -0.73 52.74
N MET A 561 -27.15 -0.15 52.81
CA MET A 561 -26.59 0.68 51.74
C MET A 561 -26.31 -0.14 50.47
N ILE A 562 -25.79 -1.36 50.61
CA ILE A 562 -25.59 -2.29 49.48
C ILE A 562 -26.93 -2.61 48.81
N GLN A 563 -27.98 -2.86 49.59
CA GLN A 563 -29.31 -3.13 49.06
C GLN A 563 -29.93 -1.89 48.39
N GLN A 564 -29.78 -0.70 48.97
CA GLN A 564 -30.22 0.56 48.36
C GLN A 564 -29.48 0.85 47.04
N ALA A 565 -28.20 0.51 46.95
CA ALA A 565 -27.43 0.61 45.71
C ALA A 565 -27.96 -0.36 44.64
N ARG A 566 -28.27 -1.61 45.01
CA ARG A 566 -28.89 -2.60 44.10
C ARG A 566 -30.28 -2.15 43.61
N ASP A 567 -31.11 -1.59 44.50
CA ASP A 567 -32.44 -1.07 44.14
C ASP A 567 -32.34 0.17 43.23
N ALA A 568 -31.35 1.04 43.44
CA ALA A 568 -31.07 2.19 42.58
C ALA A 568 -30.59 1.77 41.18
N ILE A 569 -29.80 0.71 41.07
CA ILE A 569 -29.39 0.10 39.78
C ILE A 569 -30.60 -0.47 39.06
N LEU A 570 -31.47 -1.23 39.74
CA LEU A 570 -32.72 -1.75 39.18
C LEU A 570 -33.66 -0.62 38.70
N GLY A 571 -33.67 0.51 39.41
CA GLY A 571 -34.39 1.73 39.04
C GLY A 571 -33.73 2.57 37.94
N LYS A 572 -32.58 2.14 37.37
CA LYS A 572 -31.75 2.88 36.40
C LYS A 572 -31.24 4.25 36.90
N GLN A 573 -31.12 4.43 38.21
CA GLN A 573 -30.62 5.66 38.83
C GLN A 573 -29.11 5.53 39.14
N TYR A 574 -28.29 5.45 38.09
CA TYR A 574 -26.88 5.11 38.21
C TYR A 574 -26.01 6.17 38.91
N GLU A 575 -26.37 7.46 38.84
CA GLU A 575 -25.66 8.50 39.59
C GLU A 575 -25.89 8.37 41.11
N LEU A 576 -27.12 8.03 41.51
CA LEU A 576 -27.45 7.75 42.91
C LEU A 576 -26.72 6.48 43.40
N ALA A 577 -26.66 5.43 42.57
CA ALA A 577 -25.90 4.22 42.87
C ALA A 577 -24.39 4.48 43.03
N ARG A 578 -23.79 5.37 42.21
CA ARG A 578 -22.37 5.79 42.36
C ARG A 578 -22.11 6.57 43.64
N GLN A 579 -23.02 7.44 44.04
CA GLN A 579 -22.91 8.17 45.30
C GLN A 579 -22.97 7.22 46.49
N ILE A 580 -23.92 6.27 46.48
CA ILE A 580 -24.06 5.25 47.53
C ILE A 580 -22.84 4.31 47.55
N TYR A 581 -22.30 3.93 46.38
CA TYR A 581 -21.08 3.14 46.28
C TYR A 581 -19.87 3.83 46.93
N THR A 582 -19.73 5.15 46.72
CA THR A 582 -18.65 5.94 47.33
C THR A 582 -18.78 5.99 48.85
N SER A 583 -20.02 6.09 49.37
CA SER A 583 -20.26 6.00 50.83
C SER A 583 -20.03 4.59 51.40
N ILE A 584 -20.35 3.53 50.65
CA ILE A 584 -20.07 2.14 51.05
C ILE A 584 -18.55 1.91 51.12
N GLN A 585 -17.77 2.42 50.15
CA GLN A 585 -16.32 2.27 50.14
C GLN A 585 -15.68 2.93 51.37
N PHE A 586 -16.12 4.14 51.72
CA PHE A 586 -15.66 4.84 52.92
C PHE A 586 -16.07 4.12 54.21
N ALA A 587 -17.30 3.61 54.28
CA ALA A 587 -17.78 2.87 55.44
C ALA A 587 -17.08 1.50 55.58
N TYR A 588 -16.73 0.84 54.48
CA TYR A 588 -16.04 -0.44 54.45
C TYR A 588 -14.61 -0.38 55.03
N GLU A 589 -13.91 0.74 54.82
CA GLU A 589 -12.57 0.95 55.39
C GLU A 589 -12.59 1.08 56.92
N GLN A 590 -13.72 1.55 57.49
CA GLN A 590 -13.89 1.77 58.94
C GLN A 590 -14.53 0.58 59.68
N LEU A 591 -14.89 -0.50 58.98
CA LEU A 591 -15.47 -1.70 59.57
C LEU A 591 -14.43 -2.60 60.26
N ASP A 592 -14.63 -2.81 61.55
CA ASP A 592 -13.90 -3.78 62.38
C ASP A 592 -14.69 -5.10 62.46
N LEU A 593 -14.54 -5.94 61.43
CA LEU A 593 -15.26 -7.21 61.26
C LEU A 593 -14.30 -8.39 61.08
N ASP A 594 -14.76 -9.58 61.47
CA ASP A 594 -14.06 -10.84 61.24
C ASP A 594 -13.77 -11.08 59.74
N LEU A 595 -12.61 -11.66 59.45
CA LEU A 595 -12.00 -11.73 58.12
C LEU A 595 -12.91 -12.41 57.08
N SER A 596 -13.72 -13.39 57.51
CA SER A 596 -14.67 -14.08 56.65
C SER A 596 -15.83 -13.19 56.19
N LYS A 597 -16.36 -12.34 57.08
CA LYS A 597 -17.47 -11.42 56.76
C LYS A 597 -16.99 -10.23 55.94
N LYS A 598 -15.77 -9.74 56.22
CA LYS A 598 -15.13 -8.68 55.45
C LYS A 598 -14.86 -9.10 53.99
N ARG A 599 -14.48 -10.37 53.75
CA ARG A 599 -14.36 -10.93 52.39
C ARG A 599 -15.69 -11.01 51.65
N GLN A 600 -16.78 -11.37 52.34
CA GLN A 600 -18.09 -11.45 51.69
C GLN A 600 -18.58 -10.08 51.23
N ILE A 601 -18.49 -9.07 52.11
CA ILE A 601 -18.81 -7.67 51.77
C ILE A 601 -17.91 -7.16 50.63
N TYR A 602 -16.63 -7.52 50.60
CA TYR A 602 -15.73 -7.15 49.51
C TYR A 602 -16.19 -7.66 48.14
N PHE A 603 -16.68 -8.91 48.06
CA PHE A 603 -17.21 -9.46 46.82
C PHE A 603 -18.53 -8.79 46.40
N ASP A 604 -19.43 -8.50 47.35
CA ASP A 604 -20.68 -7.77 47.06
C ASP A 604 -20.40 -6.34 46.56
N VAL A 605 -19.38 -5.66 47.09
CA VAL A 605 -18.96 -4.31 46.64
C VAL A 605 -18.32 -4.34 45.26
N LEU A 606 -17.54 -5.39 44.93
CA LEU A 606 -16.97 -5.60 43.61
C LEU A 606 -18.03 -5.86 42.54
N GLU A 607 -19.03 -6.67 42.87
CA GLU A 607 -20.19 -6.95 42.01
C GLU A 607 -20.96 -5.65 41.74
N LEU A 608 -21.29 -4.87 42.78
CA LEU A 608 -21.94 -3.57 42.65
C LEU A 608 -21.18 -2.60 41.74
N LYS A 609 -19.85 -2.51 41.87
CA LYS A 609 -19.03 -1.67 40.99
C LYS A 609 -19.17 -2.08 39.52
N THR A 610 -19.11 -3.38 39.28
CA THR A 610 -19.20 -3.96 37.94
C THR A 610 -20.58 -3.70 37.32
N ASP A 611 -21.65 -3.85 38.11
CA ASP A 611 -23.03 -3.62 37.67
C ASP A 611 -23.31 -2.13 37.38
N ILE A 612 -22.73 -1.21 38.16
CA ILE A 612 -22.81 0.23 37.90
C ILE A 612 -22.08 0.61 36.60
N GLU A 613 -20.88 0.07 36.38
CA GLU A 613 -20.08 0.34 35.18
C GLU A 613 -20.77 -0.20 33.92
N LEU A 614 -21.25 -1.45 33.95
CA LEU A 614 -21.98 -2.06 32.85
C LEU A 614 -23.33 -1.39 32.59
N GLY A 615 -24.07 -1.03 33.64
CA GLY A 615 -25.36 -0.34 33.53
C GLY A 615 -25.26 1.09 32.99
N SER A 616 -24.13 1.77 33.19
CA SER A 616 -23.89 3.13 32.68
C SER A 616 -23.47 3.20 31.20
N LEU A 617 -23.15 2.05 30.59
CA LEU A 617 -22.76 1.92 29.19
C LEU A 617 -23.92 1.52 28.27
N ALA A 618 -25.07 1.13 28.83
CA ALA A 618 -26.30 0.76 28.13
C ALA A 618 -27.35 1.87 28.20
#